data_AF-A0AAV0D1R9-F1
#
_entry.id   AF-A0AAV0D1R9-F1
#
_cell.length_a   1.000
_cell.length_b   1.000
_cell.length_c   1.000
_cell.angle_alpha   90.00
_cell.angle_beta   90.00
_cell.angle_gamma   90.00
#
_symmetry.space_group_name_H-M   'P 1'
#
loop_
_entity.id
_entity.type
_entity.pdbx_description
1 polymer ?
#
loop_
_entity_poly.entity_id
_entity_poly.type
_entity_poly.pdbx_seq_one_letter_code
_entity_poly.pdbx_strand_id
1 'polypeptide(L)'
;MDNVFDVGYGLGQDGPPTSAVVKKTIQRKLIYQMSPLEDSMLAEMLLRPGPIKALQSAKFKETDCAESVPRIYIKTKYDNILRSEQQDAMINKWPPASVYNLESDHSPFFSAPFALFGLLVKVVNSSYNNNKICEVS
;
A
#
# COMPACT_ATOMS: atom_id res chain seq x y z
N MET A 1 -11.20 14.19 -9.06
CA MET A 1 -9.83 13.71 -8.79
C MET A 1 -8.78 14.82 -8.97
N ASP A 2 -9.11 15.86 -9.72
CA ASP A 2 -8.19 16.94 -10.15
C ASP A 2 -7.61 17.81 -9.02
N ASN A 3 -8.21 17.78 -7.82
CA ASN A 3 -7.70 18.56 -6.69
C ASN A 3 -6.63 17.84 -5.85
N VAL A 4 -6.38 16.55 -6.10
CA VAL A 4 -5.48 15.72 -5.27
C VAL A 4 -4.19 15.33 -5.99
N PHE A 5 -4.26 15.12 -7.30
CA PHE A 5 -3.14 14.63 -8.09
C PHE A 5 -2.66 15.65 -9.11
N ASP A 6 -1.35 15.69 -9.32
CA ASP A 6 -0.75 16.22 -10.53
C ASP A 6 -0.67 15.08 -11.55
N VAL A 7 -1.19 15.32 -12.75
CA VAL A 7 -1.32 14.30 -13.80
C VAL A 7 -0.38 14.59 -14.97
N GLY A 8 0.18 13.54 -15.56
CA GLY A 8 1.02 13.61 -16.75
C GLY A 8 0.30 13.06 -17.98
N TYR A 9 0.59 13.65 -19.15
CA TYR A 9 -0.03 13.34 -20.44
C TYR A 9 1.01 12.84 -21.46
N GLY A 10 1.56 11.65 -21.21
CA GLY A 10 2.63 11.06 -22.03
C GLY A 10 2.23 10.63 -23.45
N LEU A 11 0.95 10.74 -23.80
CA LEU A 11 0.41 10.42 -25.13
C LEU A 11 -0.16 11.65 -25.86
N GLY A 12 0.17 12.86 -25.38
CA GLY A 12 -0.36 14.13 -25.89
C GLY A 12 -1.37 14.77 -24.94
N GLN A 13 -1.46 16.11 -24.97
CA GLN A 13 -2.28 16.90 -24.03
C GLN A 13 -3.78 16.64 -24.16
N ASP A 14 -4.24 16.28 -25.36
CA ASP A 14 -5.64 15.92 -25.62
C ASP A 14 -5.95 14.45 -25.28
N GLY A 15 -4.93 13.68 -24.88
CA GLY A 15 -5.06 12.28 -24.49
C GLY A 15 -5.48 12.09 -23.03
N PRO A 16 -5.84 10.86 -22.62
CA PRO A 16 -6.13 10.57 -21.22
C PRO A 16 -4.84 10.65 -20.36
N PRO A 17 -4.96 11.01 -19.07
CA PRO A 17 -3.84 10.97 -18.13
C PRO A 17 -3.10 9.63 -18.14
N THR A 18 -1.77 9.66 -18.25
CA THR A 18 -0.92 8.48 -18.29
C THR A 18 -0.25 8.18 -16.95
N SER A 19 -0.02 9.21 -16.14
CA SER A 19 0.63 9.11 -14.83
C SER A 19 0.02 10.08 -13.84
N ALA A 20 0.12 9.77 -12.54
CA ALA A 20 -0.31 10.65 -11.47
C ALA A 20 0.67 10.63 -10.29
N VAL A 21 0.81 11.77 -9.62
CA VAL A 21 1.48 11.89 -8.31
C VAL A 21 0.60 12.73 -7.39
N VAL A 22 0.60 12.43 -6.10
CA VAL A 22 -0.11 13.27 -5.11
C VAL A 22 0.55 14.64 -5.06
N LYS A 23 -0.26 15.71 -5.09
CA LYS A 23 0.22 17.09 -4.99
C LYS A 23 1.04 17.29 -3.72
N LYS A 24 2.21 17.91 -3.85
CA LYS A 24 3.13 18.21 -2.74
C LYS A 24 2.43 18.92 -1.57
N THR A 25 1.53 19.86 -1.89
CA THR A 25 0.79 20.68 -0.91
C THR A 25 -0.14 19.88 0.02
N ILE A 26 -0.51 18.66 -0.36
CA ILE A 26 -1.41 17.79 0.44
C ILE A 26 -0.78 16.44 0.77
N GLN A 27 0.37 16.10 0.19
CA GLN A 27 1.08 14.85 0.39
C GLN A 27 1.28 14.53 1.87
N ARG A 28 1.77 15.50 2.66
CA ARG A 28 1.91 15.31 4.12
C ARG A 28 0.59 15.02 4.81
N LYS A 29 -0.50 15.66 4.41
CA LYS A 29 -1.83 15.46 5.05
C LYS A 29 -2.43 14.08 4.74
N LEU A 30 -2.12 13.53 3.57
CA LEU A 30 -2.71 12.28 3.11
C LEU A 30 -1.84 11.05 3.42
N ILE A 31 -0.52 11.15 3.23
CA ILE A 31 0.38 10.00 3.24
C ILE A 31 1.29 9.97 4.49
N TYR A 32 1.66 11.14 5.03
CA TYR A 32 2.73 11.28 6.02
C TYR A 32 2.32 12.10 7.25
N GLN A 33 1.04 12.11 7.61
CA GLN A 33 0.49 13.04 8.62
C GLN A 33 0.95 12.72 10.04
N MET A 34 1.37 11.48 10.29
CA MET A 34 1.95 11.04 11.56
C MET A 34 3.46 10.82 11.47
N SER A 35 4.02 10.91 10.26
CA SER A 35 5.45 10.73 10.01
C SER A 35 6.28 11.95 10.46
N PRO A 36 7.56 11.74 10.82
CA PRO A 36 8.52 12.82 11.07
C PRO A 36 8.56 13.83 9.91
N LEU A 37 8.93 15.08 10.21
CA LEU A 37 8.91 16.14 9.19
C LEU A 37 9.98 15.87 8.13
N GLU A 38 11.18 15.54 8.57
CA GLU A 38 12.35 15.18 7.77
C GLU A 38 12.04 14.06 6.77
N ASP A 39 11.37 12.99 7.19
CA ASP A 39 11.01 11.87 6.32
C ASP A 39 9.96 12.29 5.29
N SER A 40 8.99 13.11 5.68
CA SER A 40 7.99 13.62 4.74
C SER A 40 8.60 14.55 3.69
N MET A 41 9.58 15.38 4.08
CA MET A 41 10.31 16.27 3.18
C MET A 41 11.18 15.46 2.21
N LEU A 42 11.88 14.46 2.72
CA LEU A 42 12.65 13.53 1.91
C LEU A 42 11.76 12.81 0.89
N ALA A 43 10.60 12.29 1.32
CA ALA A 43 9.66 11.64 0.43
C ALA A 43 9.13 12.59 -0.66
N GLU A 44 8.83 13.85 -0.31
CA GLU A 44 8.43 14.89 -1.28
C GLU A 44 9.50 15.15 -2.36
N MET A 45 10.79 15.06 -2.01
CA MET A 45 11.89 15.23 -2.95
C MET A 45 12.09 14.00 -3.86
N LEU A 46 11.67 12.82 -3.41
CA LEU A 46 11.91 11.54 -4.11
C LEU A 46 10.72 11.02 -4.90
N LEU A 47 9.49 11.45 -4.57
CA LEU A 47 8.27 10.98 -5.24
C LEU A 47 8.30 11.27 -6.74
N ARG A 48 7.84 10.28 -7.52
CA ARG A 48 7.70 10.36 -8.97
C ARG A 48 6.29 9.95 -9.39
N PRO A 49 5.78 10.47 -10.52
CA PRO A 49 4.50 10.03 -11.06
C PRO A 49 4.44 8.52 -11.31
N GLY A 50 3.43 7.88 -10.75
CA GLY A 50 3.13 6.46 -10.98
C GLY A 50 2.31 6.25 -12.26
N PRO A 51 2.46 5.11 -12.96
CA PRO A 51 1.76 4.83 -14.21
C PRO A 51 0.29 4.44 -13.98
N ILE A 52 -0.66 5.25 -14.46
CA ILE A 52 -2.10 4.99 -14.31
C ILE A 52 -2.52 3.75 -15.12
N LYS A 53 -2.15 3.71 -16.40
CA LYS A 53 -2.57 2.64 -17.31
C LYS A 53 -2.11 1.26 -16.83
N ALA A 54 -0.86 1.14 -16.37
CA ALA A 54 -0.32 -0.12 -15.89
C ALA A 54 -1.12 -0.66 -14.70
N LEU A 55 -1.54 0.21 -13.76
CA LEU A 55 -2.36 -0.18 -12.62
C LEU A 55 -3.79 -0.61 -13.03
N GLN A 56 -4.37 0.05 -14.04
CA GLN A 56 -5.73 -0.24 -14.51
C GLN A 56 -5.82 -1.46 -15.43
N SER A 57 -4.78 -1.73 -16.21
CA SER A 57 -4.79 -2.80 -17.22
C SER A 57 -4.04 -4.06 -16.79
N ALA A 58 -3.45 -4.08 -15.59
CA ALA A 58 -2.78 -5.26 -15.08
C ALA A 58 -3.75 -6.45 -15.01
N LYS A 59 -3.37 -7.55 -15.66
CA LYS A 59 -4.10 -8.81 -15.63
C LYS A 59 -3.18 -9.87 -15.08
N PHE A 60 -3.63 -10.57 -14.04
CA PHE A 60 -2.94 -11.71 -13.47
C PHE A 60 -3.72 -12.97 -13.85
N LYS A 61 -3.01 -14.05 -14.19
CA LYS A 61 -3.65 -15.35 -14.34
C LYS A 61 -3.99 -15.85 -12.95
N GLU A 62 -5.25 -16.21 -12.73
CA GLU A 62 -5.64 -16.92 -11.52
C GLU A 62 -4.96 -18.30 -11.56
N THR A 63 -4.25 -18.62 -10.49
CA THR A 63 -3.60 -19.93 -10.29
C THR A 63 -3.90 -20.36 -8.86
N ASP A 64 -4.08 -21.66 -8.65
CA ASP A 64 -4.34 -22.21 -7.32
C ASP A 64 -3.17 -21.96 -6.35
N CYS A 65 -1.97 -21.70 -6.89
CA CYS A 65 -0.79 -21.32 -6.14
C CYS A 65 -0.93 -19.99 -5.37
N ALA A 66 -1.71 -19.04 -5.90
CA ALA A 66 -1.92 -17.76 -5.21
C ALA A 66 -2.76 -17.93 -3.94
N GLU A 67 -3.64 -18.93 -3.92
CA GLU A 67 -4.46 -19.26 -2.75
C GLU A 67 -3.74 -20.16 -1.74
N SER A 68 -2.74 -20.92 -2.17
CA SER A 68 -1.96 -21.77 -1.25
C SER A 68 -1.00 -20.98 -0.35
N VAL A 69 -0.67 -19.73 -0.71
CA VAL A 69 0.24 -18.90 0.09
C VAL A 69 -0.54 -18.22 1.22
N PRO A 70 -0.20 -18.44 2.50
CA PRO A 70 -0.86 -17.79 3.61
C PRO A 70 -0.60 -16.28 3.59
N ARG A 71 -1.69 -15.50 3.51
CA ARG A 71 -1.64 -14.03 3.46
C ARG A 71 -1.86 -13.45 4.85
N ILE A 72 -1.19 -12.34 5.13
CA ILE A 72 -1.48 -11.47 6.26
C ILE A 72 -1.93 -10.10 5.73
N TYR A 73 -2.72 -9.39 6.51
CA TYR A 73 -3.06 -7.99 6.25
C TYR A 73 -2.70 -7.15 7.46
N ILE A 74 -1.95 -6.07 7.28
CA ILE A 74 -1.66 -5.09 8.34
C ILE A 74 -2.42 -3.82 8.02
N LYS A 75 -3.48 -3.56 8.81
CA LYS A 75 -4.35 -2.40 8.70
C LYS A 75 -3.74 -1.18 9.39
N THR A 76 -3.66 -0.06 8.69
CA THR A 76 -3.19 1.24 9.20
C THR A 76 -4.39 2.06 9.68
N LYS A 77 -4.50 2.33 10.98
CA LYS A 77 -5.74 2.88 11.56
C LYS A 77 -6.03 4.33 11.17
N TYR A 78 -5.00 5.14 10.95
CA TYR A 78 -5.14 6.57 10.67
C TYR A 78 -4.89 6.88 9.19
N ASP A 79 -5.10 5.91 8.30
CA ASP A 79 -4.83 6.05 6.88
C ASP A 79 -5.84 6.99 6.18
N ASN A 80 -5.33 8.05 5.57
CA ASN A 80 -6.13 9.04 4.85
C ASN A 80 -6.23 8.75 3.34
N ILE A 81 -5.47 7.78 2.82
CA ILE A 81 -5.50 7.33 1.42
C ILE A 81 -6.45 6.15 1.27
N LEU A 82 -6.26 5.11 2.08
CA LEU A 82 -7.04 3.89 2.08
C LEU A 82 -7.79 3.80 3.40
N ARG A 83 -8.99 4.39 3.44
CA ARG A 83 -9.78 4.52 4.67
C ARG A 83 -10.11 3.16 5.27
N SER A 84 -10.40 3.14 6.57
CA SER A 84 -10.72 1.92 7.31
C SER A 84 -11.77 1.06 6.58
N GLU A 85 -12.84 1.66 6.07
CA GLU A 85 -13.93 0.94 5.39
C GLU A 85 -13.46 0.30 4.07
N GLN A 86 -12.51 0.94 3.38
CA GLN A 86 -11.91 0.40 2.15
C GLN A 86 -10.97 -0.76 2.47
N GLN A 87 -10.18 -0.66 3.54
CA GLN A 87 -9.34 -1.76 4.02
C GLN A 87 -10.22 -2.95 4.43
N ASP A 88 -11.32 -2.71 5.15
CA ASP A 88 -12.27 -3.75 5.55
C ASP A 88 -12.94 -4.41 4.33
N ALA A 89 -13.31 -3.62 3.32
CA ALA A 89 -13.83 -4.16 2.06
C ALA A 89 -12.81 -5.04 1.31
N MET A 90 -11.52 -4.68 1.33
CA MET A 90 -10.45 -5.50 0.75
C MET A 90 -10.29 -6.82 1.49
N ILE A 91 -10.27 -6.78 2.82
CA ILE A 91 -10.18 -7.97 3.69
C ILE A 91 -11.38 -8.90 3.44
N ASN A 92 -12.59 -8.35 3.35
CA ASN A 92 -13.80 -9.14 3.11
C ASN A 92 -13.82 -9.76 1.70
N LYS A 93 -13.31 -9.04 0.70
CA LYS A 93 -13.25 -9.52 -0.69
C LYS A 93 -12.26 -10.65 -0.88
N TRP A 94 -11.12 -10.61 -0.20
CA TRP A 94 -10.09 -11.67 -0.27
C TRP A 94 -9.50 -11.95 1.12
N PRO A 95 -10.18 -12.80 1.92
CA PRO A 95 -9.81 -13.03 3.31
C PRO A 95 -8.36 -13.50 3.48
N PRO A 96 -7.55 -12.83 4.31
CA PRO A 96 -6.22 -13.30 4.69
C PRO A 96 -6.31 -14.31 5.85
N ALA A 97 -5.22 -15.02 6.11
CA ALA A 97 -5.13 -15.93 7.26
C ALA A 97 -5.09 -15.16 8.59
N SER A 98 -4.62 -13.92 8.60
CA SER A 98 -4.56 -13.07 9.80
C SER A 98 -4.62 -11.59 9.44
N VAL A 99 -5.25 -10.81 10.32
CA VAL A 99 -5.32 -9.35 10.22
C VAL A 99 -4.72 -8.73 11.48
N TYR A 100 -3.81 -7.79 11.31
CA TYR A 100 -3.23 -6.99 12.38
C TYR A 100 -3.61 -5.53 12.20
N ASN A 101 -3.68 -4.79 13.30
CA ASN A 101 -3.91 -3.35 13.27
C ASN A 101 -2.66 -2.63 13.76
N LEU A 102 -2.34 -1.50 13.13
CA LEU A 102 -1.21 -0.66 13.45
C LEU A 102 -1.68 0.79 13.57
N GLU A 103 -1.36 1.42 14.70
CA GLU A 103 -1.60 2.84 14.94
C GLU A 103 -0.62 3.67 14.10
N SER A 104 -0.98 3.92 12.84
CA SER A 104 -0.09 4.49 11.83
C SER A 104 -0.86 5.24 10.76
N ASP A 105 -0.16 6.17 10.08
CA ASP A 105 -0.61 6.73 8.80
C ASP A 105 -0.41 5.71 7.65
N HIS A 106 -0.58 6.16 6.40
CA HIS A 106 -0.39 5.35 5.19
C HIS A 106 1.05 4.83 5.03
N SER A 107 2.01 5.39 5.78
CA SER A 107 3.44 5.14 5.72
C SER A 107 3.95 4.55 7.04
N PRO A 108 3.55 3.32 7.42
CA PRO A 108 3.97 2.72 8.69
C PRO A 108 5.48 2.51 8.82
N PHE A 109 6.19 2.48 7.70
CA PHE A 109 7.65 2.46 7.66
C PHE A 109 8.30 3.80 8.09
N PHE A 110 7.54 4.90 8.14
CA PHE A 110 7.98 6.19 8.71
C PHE A 110 7.27 6.50 10.04
N SER A 111 5.95 6.38 10.12
CA SER A 111 5.22 6.81 11.33
C SER A 111 5.26 5.80 12.48
N ALA A 112 5.48 4.51 12.19
CA ALA A 112 5.46 3.44 13.20
C ALA A 112 6.49 2.31 12.94
N PRO A 113 7.77 2.61 12.60
CA PRO A 113 8.73 1.62 12.08
C PRO A 113 9.00 0.48 13.05
N PHE A 114 9.17 0.76 14.36
CA PHE A 114 9.43 -0.27 15.36
C PHE A 114 8.22 -1.17 15.63
N ALA A 115 7.02 -0.59 15.63
CA ALA A 115 5.79 -1.36 15.81
C ALA A 115 5.50 -2.24 14.59
N LEU A 116 5.72 -1.72 13.37
CA LEU A 116 5.68 -2.52 12.14
C LEU A 116 6.69 -3.67 12.20
N PHE A 117 7.95 -3.38 12.56
CA PHE A 117 8.99 -4.40 12.71
C PHE A 117 8.59 -5.49 13.72
N GLY A 118 8.10 -5.10 14.90
CA GLY A 118 7.64 -6.05 15.91
C GLY A 118 6.50 -6.95 15.41
N LEU A 119 5.55 -6.40 14.63
CA LEU A 119 4.51 -7.20 13.99
C LEU A 119 5.08 -8.19 12.97
N LEU A 120 6.02 -7.78 12.13
CA LEU A 120 6.65 -8.68 11.15
C LEU A 120 7.40 -9.83 11.83
N VAL A 121 8.17 -9.54 12.88
CA VAL A 121 8.87 -10.58 13.67
C VAL A 121 7.86 -11.55 14.31
N LYS A 122 6.77 -11.02 14.88
CA LYS A 122 5.70 -11.85 15.45
C LYS A 122 5.08 -12.76 14.40
N VAL A 123 4.80 -12.26 13.20
CA VAL A 123 4.21 -13.07 12.12
C VAL A 123 5.14 -14.19 11.71
N VAL A 124 6.42 -13.89 11.47
CA VAL A 124 7.42 -14.88 11.08
C VAL A 124 7.47 -16.02 12.11
N ASN A 125 7.55 -15.68 13.39
CA ASN A 125 7.58 -16.66 14.47
C ASN A 125 6.28 -17.48 14.59
N SER A 126 5.15 -16.95 14.13
CA SER A 126 3.87 -17.67 14.11
C SER A 126 3.77 -18.63 12.92
N SER A 127 4.38 -18.27 11.79
CA SER A 127 4.35 -19.06 10.54
C SER A 127 5.34 -20.23 10.53
N TYR A 128 6.47 -20.13 11.24
CA TYR A 128 7.49 -21.21 11.32
C TYR A 128 6.94 -22.56 11.82
N ASN A 129 5.78 -22.58 12.50
CA ASN A 129 5.15 -23.80 13.00
C ASN A 129 4.26 -24.54 11.99
N ASN A 130 4.07 -24.05 10.76
CA ASN A 130 3.04 -24.55 9.83
C ASN A 130 3.48 -24.79 8.36
N ASN A 131 4.77 -24.84 8.04
CA ASN A 131 5.19 -24.91 6.62
C ASN A 131 4.98 -26.29 5.97
N LYS A 132 4.04 -26.36 5.02
CA LYS A 132 4.14 -27.18 3.80
C LYS A 132 4.56 -26.26 2.65
N ILE A 133 5.65 -26.59 1.97
CA ILE A 133 6.18 -25.83 0.84
C ILE A 133 5.47 -26.32 -0.43
N CYS A 134 4.88 -25.41 -1.21
CA CYS A 134 4.47 -25.69 -2.58
C CYS A 134 5.65 -25.41 -3.49
N GLU A 135 6.24 -26.46 -4.07
CA GLU A 135 7.23 -26.30 -5.15
C GLU A 135 6.50 -25.98 -6.45
N VAL A 136 6.99 -24.96 -7.15
CA VAL A 136 6.54 -24.60 -8.49
C VAL A 136 7.35 -25.44 -9.46
N SER A 137 6.72 -26.45 -10.06
CA SER A 137 7.26 -27.26 -11.16
C SER A 137 7.17 -26.53 -12.50
#